data_AF-A0A2K0TSI7-F1
#
_entry.id   AF-A0A2K0TSI7-F1
#
_cell.length_a   1.000
_cell.length_b   1.000
_cell.length_c   1.000
_cell.angle_alpha   90.00
_cell.angle_beta   90.00
_cell.angle_gamma   90.00
#
_symmetry.space_group_name_H-M   'P 1'
#
loop_
_entity.id
_entity.type
_entity.pdbx_description
1 polymer ?
#
loop_
_entity_poly.entity_id
_entity_poly.type
_entity_poly.pdbx_seq_one_letter_code
_entity_poly.pdbx_strand_id
1 'polypeptide(L)'
;MIEVPRQQGGQPHVLRRRDPDCQEGDDVSTSEDERRIAAILNLVNPMMDRCEQTVRSTSRNILCWIRSVKPLSSSPEPFQLVRQLSNTRKYRYLHRKLLTFVLRAYRLDPVARQRLTRIRLSTKLLHLLDRLWQNQY
;
A
#
# COMPACT_ATOMS: atom_id res chain seq x y z
N MET A 1 -15.56 27.91 -2.68
CA MET A 1 -16.43 26.73 -2.85
C MET A 1 -15.71 25.81 -3.83
N ILE A 2 -15.05 24.76 -3.35
CA ILE A 2 -14.26 23.86 -4.20
C ILE A 2 -15.13 22.63 -4.47
N GLU A 3 -15.64 22.52 -5.70
CA GLU A 3 -16.31 21.31 -6.14
C GLU A 3 -15.30 20.17 -6.29
N VAL A 4 -15.50 19.12 -5.49
CA VAL A 4 -14.76 17.87 -5.60
C VAL A 4 -15.41 17.06 -6.72
N PRO A 5 -14.68 16.66 -7.78
CA PRO A 5 -15.25 15.86 -8.85
C PRO A 5 -15.67 14.49 -8.29
N ARG A 6 -16.94 14.14 -8.47
CA ARG A 6 -17.43 12.77 -8.24
C ARG A 6 -16.69 11.83 -9.18
N GLN A 7 -15.80 11.00 -8.63
CA GLN A 7 -15.17 9.93 -9.39
C GLN A 7 -16.23 8.92 -9.82
N GLN A 8 -16.41 8.80 -11.13
CA GLN A 8 -17.24 7.79 -11.77
C GLN A 8 -16.55 6.42 -11.66
N GLY A 9 -17.31 5.41 -11.23
CA GLY A 9 -17.05 4.02 -11.55
C GLY A 9 -16.21 3.21 -10.56
N GLY A 10 -16.76 2.89 -9.39
CA GLY A 10 -16.29 1.74 -8.60
C GLY A 10 -16.76 0.45 -9.25
N GLN A 11 -16.07 -0.01 -10.29
CA GLN A 11 -16.37 -1.31 -10.89
C GLN A 11 -15.89 -2.45 -9.97
N PRO A 12 -16.68 -3.52 -9.80
CA PRO A 12 -16.25 -4.70 -9.04
C PRO A 12 -15.02 -5.32 -9.70
N HIS A 13 -13.98 -5.60 -8.90
CA HIS A 13 -12.76 -6.23 -9.38
C HIS A 13 -12.82 -7.73 -9.10
N VAL A 14 -12.81 -8.51 -10.19
CA VAL A 14 -12.77 -9.98 -10.14
C VAL A 14 -11.36 -10.41 -9.77
N LEU A 15 -11.21 -11.10 -8.63
CA LEU A 15 -9.91 -11.56 -8.13
C LEU A 15 -9.53 -12.93 -8.73
N ARG A 16 -10.52 -13.72 -9.15
CA ARG A 16 -10.35 -14.99 -9.87
C ARG A 16 -11.53 -15.19 -10.82
N ARG A 17 -11.26 -15.68 -12.04
CA ARG A 17 -12.30 -16.12 -12.99
C ARG A 17 -12.48 -17.64 -12.91
N ARG A 18 -13.74 -18.08 -12.99
CA ARG A 18 -14.27 -19.42 -12.74
C ARG A 18 -13.64 -20.56 -13.57
N ASP A 19 -13.50 -21.72 -12.91
CA ASP A 19 -13.47 -23.05 -13.54
C ASP A 19 -14.90 -23.62 -13.47
N PRO A 20 -15.47 -24.17 -14.56
CA PRO A 20 -16.90 -24.51 -14.61
C PRO A 20 -17.32 -25.65 -13.66
N ASP A 21 -16.38 -26.40 -13.08
CA ASP A 21 -16.64 -27.65 -12.36
C ASP A 21 -16.72 -27.54 -10.82
N CYS A 22 -16.57 -26.35 -10.24
CA CYS A 22 -16.62 -26.16 -8.78
C CYS A 22 -17.68 -25.12 -8.38
N GLN A 23 -18.57 -25.53 -7.47
CA GLN A 23 -19.71 -24.74 -6.96
C GLN A 23 -19.27 -23.78 -5.85
N GLU A 24 -18.17 -23.07 -6.05
CA GLU A 24 -17.71 -21.98 -5.17
C GLU A 24 -17.87 -20.65 -5.92
N GLY A 25 -18.59 -19.70 -5.32
CA GLY A 25 -18.86 -18.39 -5.92
C GLY A 25 -17.57 -17.62 -6.23
N ASP A 26 -17.64 -16.73 -7.23
CA ASP A 26 -16.51 -15.86 -7.57
C ASP A 26 -16.15 -14.97 -6.36
N ASP A 27 -14.88 -15.01 -5.93
CA ASP A 27 -14.32 -14.13 -4.91
C ASP A 27 -14.21 -12.71 -5.49
N VAL A 28 -15.24 -11.88 -5.30
CA VAL A 28 -15.35 -10.51 -5.85
C VAL A 28 -15.16 -9.47 -4.74
N SER A 29 -14.26 -8.49 -4.97
CA SER A 29 -14.18 -7.32 -4.08
C SER A 29 -15.37 -6.40 -4.34
N THR A 30 -16.09 -6.03 -3.29
CA THR A 30 -17.28 -5.18 -3.38
C THR A 30 -16.91 -3.78 -3.83
N SER A 31 -17.85 -3.07 -4.46
CA SER A 31 -17.64 -1.68 -4.88
C SER A 31 -17.39 -0.74 -3.69
N GLU A 32 -17.88 -1.07 -2.50
CA GLU A 32 -17.60 -0.35 -1.27
C GLU A 32 -16.14 -0.54 -0.82
N ASP A 33 -15.67 -1.78 -0.80
CA ASP A 33 -14.27 -2.09 -0.46
C ASP A 33 -13.31 -1.39 -1.42
N GLU A 34 -13.58 -1.44 -2.73
CA GLU A 34 -12.72 -0.81 -3.74
C GLU A 34 -12.71 0.72 -3.63
N ARG A 35 -13.84 1.35 -3.26
CA ARG A 35 -13.87 2.80 -2.95
C ARG A 35 -13.01 3.14 -1.74
N ARG A 36 -13.07 2.32 -0.68
CA ARG A 36 -12.26 2.54 0.52
C ARG A 36 -10.77 2.32 0.26
N ILE A 37 -10.43 1.29 -0.51
CA ILE A 37 -9.07 1.01 -0.97
C ILE A 37 -8.56 2.20 -1.80
N ALA A 38 -9.35 2.72 -2.73
CA ALA A 38 -8.99 3.90 -3.51
C ALA A 38 -8.73 5.12 -2.62
N ALA A 39 -9.57 5.36 -1.61
CA ALA A 39 -9.38 6.44 -0.64
C ALA A 39 -8.06 6.29 0.14
N ILE A 40 -7.75 5.09 0.64
CA ILE A 40 -6.48 4.79 1.33
C ILE A 40 -5.29 5.05 0.38
N LEU A 41 -5.34 4.54 -0.84
CA LEU A 41 -4.26 4.71 -1.83
C LEU A 41 -4.07 6.18 -2.22
N ASN A 42 -5.13 6.97 -2.24
CA ASN A 42 -5.06 8.41 -2.51
C ASN A 42 -4.37 9.18 -1.38
N LEU A 43 -4.45 8.71 -0.14
CA LEU A 43 -3.71 9.29 1.00
C LEU A 43 -2.22 8.94 0.99
N VAL A 44 -1.84 7.81 0.39
CA VAL A 44 -0.45 7.34 0.36
C VAL A 44 0.45 8.23 -0.51
N ASN A 45 -0.02 8.74 -1.65
CA ASN A 45 0.80 9.61 -2.49
C ASN A 45 1.27 10.88 -1.78
N PRO A 46 0.38 11.72 -1.18
CA PRO A 46 0.82 12.91 -0.47
C PRO A 46 1.63 12.57 0.77
N MET A 47 1.41 11.42 1.41
CA MET A 47 2.28 10.93 2.48
C MET A 47 3.71 10.68 1.96
N MET A 48 3.86 9.98 0.83
CA MET A 48 5.17 9.75 0.21
C MET A 48 5.84 11.06 -0.24
N ASP A 49 5.07 12.02 -0.77
CA ASP A 49 5.57 13.35 -1.14
C ASP A 49 6.13 14.11 0.07
N ARG A 50 5.41 14.09 1.20
CA ARG A 50 5.90 14.66 2.46
C ARG A 50 7.15 13.96 2.94
N CYS A 51 7.20 12.62 2.90
CA CYS A 51 8.40 11.87 3.28
C CYS A 51 9.62 12.25 2.42
N GLU A 52 9.45 12.38 1.11
CA GLU A 52 10.53 12.86 0.24
C GLU A 52 10.93 14.31 0.56
N GLN A 53 9.96 15.19 0.82
CA GLN A 53 10.23 16.57 1.19
C GLN A 53 11.03 16.65 2.50
N THR A 54 10.66 15.86 3.50
CA THR A 54 11.40 15.75 4.77
C THR A 54 12.84 15.35 4.51
N VAL A 55 13.09 14.34 3.66
CA VAL A 55 14.46 13.93 3.32
C VAL A 55 15.22 15.07 2.65
N ARG A 56 14.59 15.83 1.73
CA ARG A 56 15.21 16.98 1.05
C ARG A 56 15.53 18.14 2.00
N SER A 57 14.73 18.33 3.06
CA SER A 57 14.95 19.39 4.06
C SER A 57 15.83 18.96 5.23
N THR A 58 16.17 17.68 5.36
CA THR A 58 16.95 17.14 6.47
C THR A 58 18.44 17.36 6.27
N SER A 59 19.15 17.75 7.33
CA SER A 59 20.59 18.01 7.27
C SER A 59 21.40 16.76 6.92
N ARG A 60 22.55 16.96 6.27
CA ARG A 60 23.46 15.86 5.88
C ARG A 60 23.83 14.96 7.07
N ASN A 61 24.08 15.54 8.24
CA ASN A 61 24.46 14.79 9.44
C ASN A 61 23.38 13.76 9.81
N ILE A 62 22.11 14.18 9.86
CA ILE A 62 20.99 13.28 10.16
C ILE A 62 20.85 12.23 9.06
N LEU A 63 20.98 12.62 7.78
CA LEU A 63 20.91 11.66 6.66
C LEU A 63 22.03 10.61 6.70
N CYS A 64 23.24 10.98 7.13
CA CYS A 64 24.36 10.06 7.34
C CYS A 64 24.09 9.08 8.50
N TRP A 65 23.42 9.53 9.57
CA TRP A 65 22.98 8.68 10.66
C TRP A 65 21.89 7.69 10.21
N ILE A 66 20.87 8.15 9.46
CA ILE A 66 19.78 7.30 8.94
C ILE A 66 20.30 6.18 8.04
N ARG A 67 21.33 6.46 7.21
CA ARG A 67 21.92 5.43 6.33
C ARG A 67 22.77 4.41 7.10
N SER A 68 23.22 4.74 8.30
CA SER A 68 24.12 3.87 9.04
C SER A 68 23.39 2.64 9.59
N VAL A 69 24.01 1.48 9.41
CA VAL A 69 23.60 0.23 10.06
C VAL A 69 24.28 0.03 11.42
N LYS A 70 25.22 0.92 11.79
CA LYS A 70 26.01 0.84 13.01
C LYS A 70 25.36 1.72 14.10
N PRO A 71 25.10 1.21 15.32
CA PRO A 71 24.36 1.94 16.35
C PRO A 71 24.97 3.28 16.79
N LEU A 72 26.29 3.40 16.79
CA LEU A 72 27.02 4.53 17.37
C LEU A 72 27.93 5.27 16.36
N SER A 73 27.73 5.07 15.06
CA SER A 73 28.51 5.78 14.05
C SER A 73 27.67 6.16 12.83
N SER A 74 27.98 7.29 12.21
CA SER A 74 27.32 7.74 10.98
C SER A 74 27.97 7.11 9.74
N SER A 75 27.20 6.95 8.67
CA SER A 75 27.73 6.56 7.36
C SER A 75 28.53 7.71 6.72
N PRO A 76 29.62 7.43 5.96
CA PRO A 76 30.33 8.47 5.22
C PRO A 76 29.45 9.15 4.16
N GLU A 77 28.48 8.40 3.62
CA GLU A 77 27.51 8.90 2.65
C GLU A 77 26.18 9.22 3.34
N PRO A 78 25.42 10.24 2.88
CA PRO A 78 24.07 10.48 3.36
C PRO A 78 23.09 9.48 2.77
N PHE A 79 21.96 9.23 3.45
CA PHE A 79 20.79 8.61 2.84
C PHE A 79 20.35 9.41 1.61
N GLN A 80 20.06 8.71 0.52
CA GLN A 80 19.64 9.32 -0.75
C GLN A 80 18.30 8.74 -1.20
N LEU A 81 17.46 9.62 -1.74
CA LEU A 81 16.28 9.20 -2.48
C LEU A 81 16.69 8.55 -3.80
N VAL A 82 15.77 7.78 -4.39
CA VAL A 82 15.97 7.18 -5.72
C VAL A 82 16.28 8.29 -6.74
N ARG A 83 17.51 8.27 -7.27
CA ARG A 83 18.06 9.38 -8.07
C ARG A 83 17.30 9.66 -9.36
N GLN A 84 16.67 8.64 -9.95
CA GLN A 84 15.98 8.76 -11.24
C GLN A 84 14.46 8.88 -11.05
N LEU A 85 13.85 9.90 -11.65
CA LEU A 85 12.41 10.15 -11.56
C LEU A 85 11.58 9.01 -12.16
N SER A 86 12.03 8.38 -13.25
CA SER A 86 11.38 7.20 -13.84
C SER A 86 11.35 6.01 -12.86
N ASN A 87 12.45 5.76 -12.15
CA ASN A 87 12.53 4.72 -11.13
C ASN A 87 11.64 5.06 -9.94
N THR A 88 11.62 6.32 -9.51
CA THR A 88 10.72 6.78 -8.43
C THR A 88 9.25 6.52 -8.76
N ARG A 89 8.81 6.87 -9.98
CA ARG A 89 7.45 6.59 -10.47
C ARG A 89 7.17 5.09 -10.50
N LYS A 90 8.11 4.28 -10.99
CA LYS A 90 8.00 2.81 -11.02
C LYS A 90 7.85 2.21 -9.61
N TYR A 91 8.68 2.61 -8.66
CA TYR A 91 8.59 2.12 -7.29
C TYR A 91 7.30 2.55 -6.59
N ARG A 92 6.86 3.80 -6.77
CA ARG A 92 5.57 4.27 -6.25
C ARG A 92 4.40 3.46 -6.83
N TYR A 93 4.44 3.16 -8.12
CA TYR A 93 3.45 2.31 -8.77
C TYR A 93 3.43 0.89 -8.21
N LEU A 94 4.60 0.26 -8.05
CA LEU A 94 4.72 -1.07 -7.44
C LEU A 94 4.26 -1.09 -5.98
N HIS A 95 4.60 -0.06 -5.21
CA HIS A 95 4.14 0.10 -3.83
C HIS A 95 2.62 0.20 -3.76
N ARG A 96 2.00 1.01 -4.63
CA ARG A 96 0.53 1.09 -4.73
C ARG A 96 -0.07 -0.26 -5.08
N LYS A 97 0.44 -0.93 -6.10
CA LYS A 97 -0.04 -2.27 -6.49
C LYS A 97 0.06 -3.27 -5.34
N LEU A 98 1.18 -3.27 -4.62
CA LEU A 98 1.38 -4.12 -3.44
C LEU A 98 0.36 -3.80 -2.37
N LEU A 99 0.14 -2.52 -2.05
CA LEU A 99 -0.81 -2.12 -1.03
C LEU A 99 -2.26 -2.45 -1.43
N THR A 100 -2.63 -2.23 -2.70
CA THR A 100 -3.92 -2.66 -3.25
C THR A 100 -4.09 -4.17 -3.11
N PHE A 101 -3.06 -4.94 -3.46
CA PHE A 101 -3.07 -6.39 -3.33
C PHE A 101 -3.24 -6.84 -1.86
N VAL A 102 -2.50 -6.25 -0.93
CA VAL A 102 -2.59 -6.58 0.51
C VAL A 102 -3.97 -6.24 1.07
N LEU A 103 -4.53 -5.08 0.71
CA LEU A 103 -5.87 -4.68 1.16
C LEU A 103 -6.95 -5.59 0.61
N ARG A 104 -6.88 -5.96 -0.69
CA ARG A 104 -7.78 -6.95 -1.28
C ARG A 104 -7.64 -8.28 -0.56
N ALA A 105 -6.42 -8.79 -0.41
CA ALA A 105 -6.14 -10.03 0.31
C ALA A 105 -6.71 -10.02 1.74
N TYR A 106 -6.60 -8.90 2.47
CA TYR A 106 -7.19 -8.73 3.79
C TYR A 106 -8.72 -8.85 3.79
N ARG A 107 -9.39 -8.39 2.74
CA ARG A 107 -10.86 -8.44 2.59
C ARG A 107 -11.39 -9.80 2.14
N LEU A 108 -10.55 -10.71 1.63
CA LEU A 108 -10.98 -12.08 1.37
C LEU A 108 -11.26 -12.82 2.68
N ASP A 109 -12.21 -13.75 2.60
CA ASP A 109 -12.40 -14.78 3.62
C ASP A 109 -11.07 -15.50 3.93
N PRO A 110 -10.74 -15.82 5.20
CA PRO A 110 -9.48 -16.47 5.55
C PRO A 110 -9.19 -17.77 4.79
N VAL A 111 -10.21 -18.56 4.47
CA VAL A 111 -10.08 -19.80 3.70
C VAL A 111 -9.76 -19.48 2.24
N ALA A 112 -10.52 -18.56 1.64
CA ALA A 112 -10.28 -18.08 0.27
C ALA A 112 -8.91 -17.42 0.11
N ARG A 113 -8.47 -16.63 1.10
CA ARG A 113 -7.15 -15.99 1.14
C ARG A 113 -6.02 -17.00 1.10
N GLN A 114 -6.09 -18.05 1.93
CA GLN A 114 -5.08 -19.10 1.94
C GLN A 114 -5.04 -19.84 0.59
N ARG A 115 -6.21 -20.15 0.03
CA ARG A 115 -6.34 -20.81 -1.28
C ARG A 115 -5.76 -19.97 -2.42
N LEU A 116 -6.15 -18.70 -2.51
CA LEU A 116 -5.87 -17.84 -3.66
C LEU A 116 -4.49 -17.19 -3.62
N THR A 117 -4.08 -16.68 -2.47
CA THR A 117 -2.84 -15.90 -2.37
C THR A 117 -1.66 -16.75 -1.94
N ARG A 118 -1.90 -17.89 -1.28
CA ARG A 118 -0.90 -18.70 -0.55
C ARG A 118 -0.04 -17.88 0.44
N ILE A 119 -0.45 -16.66 0.77
CA ILE A 119 0.25 -15.75 1.66
C ILE A 119 -0.37 -15.85 3.05
N ARG A 120 0.49 -15.99 4.05
CA ARG A 120 0.09 -15.89 5.46
C ARG A 120 0.32 -14.45 5.93
N LEU A 121 -0.76 -13.68 6.05
CA LEU A 121 -0.71 -12.39 6.71
C LEU A 121 -0.49 -12.63 8.22
N SER A 122 0.59 -12.10 8.76
CA SER A 122 0.88 -12.17 10.19
C SER A 122 -0.26 -11.56 11.02
N THR A 123 -0.53 -12.09 12.22
CA THR A 123 -1.52 -11.53 13.15
C THR A 123 -1.27 -10.05 13.44
N LYS A 124 0.00 -9.66 13.59
CA LYS A 124 0.38 -8.24 13.79
C LYS A 124 -0.03 -7.38 12.59
N LEU A 125 0.19 -7.88 11.38
CA LEU A 125 -0.19 -7.19 10.15
C LEU A 125 -1.71 -7.10 10.00
N LEU A 126 -2.44 -8.17 10.33
CA LEU A 126 -3.91 -8.16 10.31
C LEU A 126 -4.47 -7.12 11.30
N HIS A 127 -3.92 -7.03 12.51
CA HIS A 127 -4.33 -6.04 13.49
C HIS A 127 -4.08 -4.60 13.01
N LEU A 128 -2.92 -4.35 12.39
CA LEU A 128 -2.63 -3.04 11.80
C LEU A 128 -3.56 -2.71 10.63
N LEU A 129 -3.86 -3.68 9.77
CA LEU A 129 -4.80 -3.52 8.66
C LEU A 129 -6.22 -3.28 9.17
N ASP A 130 -6.62 -3.90 10.27
CA ASP A 130 -7.92 -3.69 10.91
C ASP A 130 -8.05 -2.27 11.46
N ARG A 131 -7.03 -1.80 12.19
CA ARG A 131 -6.96 -0.40 12.65
C ARG A 131 -7.01 0.60 11.51
N LEU A 132 -6.22 0.36 10.46
CA LEU A 132 -6.18 1.19 9.25
C LEU A 132 -7.55 1.17 8.54
N TRP A 133 -8.18 0.00 8.44
CA TRP A 133 -9.48 -0.14 7.82
C TRP A 133 -10.54 0.61 8.62
N GLN A 134 -10.58 0.46 9.94
CA GLN A 134 -11.55 1.13 10.83
C GLN A 134 -11.25 2.61 11.06
N ASN A 135 -10.18 3.17 10.47
CA ASN A 135 -9.69 4.53 10.71
C ASN A 135 -9.40 4.83 12.19
N GLN A 136 -8.99 3.82 12.96
CA GLN A 136 -8.61 3.95 14.37
C GLN A 136 -7.11 4.19 14.48
N TYR A 137 -6.68 5.44 14.37
CA TYR A 137 -5.27 5.87 14.48
C TYR A 137 -4.95 6.45 15.84
#